data_AF-A0A7L8V4K9-F1
#
_entry.id   AF-A0A7L8V4K9-F1
#
_cell.length_a   1.000
_cell.length_b   1.000
_cell.length_c   1.000
_cell.angle_alpha   90.00
_cell.angle_beta   90.00
_cell.angle_gamma   90.00
#
_symmetry.space_group_name_H-M   'P 1'
#
loop_
_entity.id
_entity.type
_entity.pdbx_description
1 polymer ?
#
loop_
_entity_poly.entity_id
_entity_poly.type
_entity_poly.pdbx_seq_one_letter_code
_entity_poly.pdbx_strand_id
1 'polypeptide(L)'
;MDLLAIAENTVKVILILGLPSLLVSMIIGLVISIFQAVTQVSDASLTFVPKLIFVSFFILISLPWIGESVEVYTKELWNLMLIFGEQ
;
A
#
# COMPACT_ATOMS: atom_id res chain seq x y z
N MET A 1 10.50 13.82 -23.02
CA MET A 1 10.01 13.66 -21.64
C MET A 1 11.03 12.81 -20.91
N ASP A 2 11.75 13.39 -19.97
CA ASP A 2 12.92 12.75 -19.35
C ASP A 2 12.50 11.52 -18.54
N LEU A 3 13.29 10.44 -18.62
CA LEU A 3 13.16 9.23 -17.78
C LEU A 3 12.94 9.56 -16.29
N LEU A 4 13.48 10.71 -15.85
CA LEU A 4 13.32 11.26 -14.52
C LEU A 4 11.86 11.55 -14.16
N ALA A 5 11.06 12.05 -15.09
CA ALA A 5 9.64 12.35 -14.86
C ALA A 5 8.81 11.07 -14.70
N ILE A 6 9.13 10.02 -15.46
CA ILE A 6 8.51 8.71 -15.32
C ILE A 6 8.87 8.10 -13.96
N ALA A 7 10.14 8.20 -13.55
CA ALA A 7 10.58 7.73 -12.25
C ALA A 7 9.89 8.47 -11.09
N GLU A 8 9.76 9.79 -11.18
CA GLU A 8 9.03 10.60 -10.19
C GLU A 8 7.55 10.19 -10.10
N ASN A 9 6.88 10.02 -11.24
CA ASN A 9 5.48 9.61 -11.27
C ASN A 9 5.30 8.19 -10.69
N THR A 10 6.21 7.28 -11.04
CA THR A 10 6.22 5.91 -10.47
C THR A 10 6.29 5.95 -8.95
N VAL A 11 7.23 6.72 -8.38
CA VAL A 11 7.41 6.83 -6.93
C VAL A 11 6.18 7.46 -6.28
N LYS A 12 5.56 8.48 -6.90
CA LYS A 12 4.31 9.08 -6.42
C LYS A 12 3.17 8.06 -6.37
N VAL A 13 2.98 7.27 -7.41
CA VAL A 13 1.94 6.23 -7.46
C VAL A 13 2.16 5.19 -6.36
N ILE A 14 3.40 4.71 -6.19
CA ILE A 14 3.73 3.75 -5.12
C ILE A 14 3.49 4.34 -3.73
N LEU A 15 3.87 5.61 -3.50
CA LEU A 15 3.64 6.30 -2.24
C LEU A 15 2.15 6.42 -1.93
N ILE A 16 1.37 6.91 -2.89
CA ILE A 16 -0.08 7.05 -2.74
C ILE A 16 -0.68 5.70 -2.40
N LEU A 17 -0.37 4.65 -3.17
CA LEU A 17 -0.85 3.29 -2.95
C LEU A 17 -0.46 2.71 -1.59
N GLY A 18 0.76 2.98 -1.12
CA GLY A 18 1.26 2.50 0.16
C GLY A 18 0.68 3.23 1.37
N LEU A 19 0.41 4.54 1.25
CA LEU A 19 -0.02 5.41 2.36
C LEU A 19 -1.22 4.87 3.18
N PRO A 20 -2.36 4.48 2.58
CA PRO A 20 -3.50 3.99 3.37
C PRO A 20 -3.20 2.67 4.08
N SER A 21 -2.43 1.77 3.45
CA SER A 21 -2.02 0.52 4.09
C SER A 21 -1.06 0.74 5.26
N LEU A 22 -0.13 1.67 5.12
CA LEU A 22 0.80 2.09 6.17
C LEU A 22 0.03 2.70 7.35
N LEU A 23 -0.86 3.66 7.10
CA LEU A 23 -1.65 4.31 8.16
C LEU A 23 -2.48 3.31 8.96
N VAL A 24 -3.14 2.37 8.28
CA VAL A 24 -3.97 1.39 8.96
C VAL A 24 -3.12 0.37 9.72
N SER A 25 -2.01 -0.10 9.14
CA SER A 25 -1.08 -0.98 9.85
C SER A 25 -0.49 -0.31 11.12
N MET A 26 -0.26 1.00 11.06
CA MET A 26 0.27 1.78 12.17
C MET A 26 -0.77 1.91 13.29
N ILE A 27 -2.02 2.27 12.97
CA ILE A 27 -3.11 2.38 13.97
C ILE A 27 -3.34 1.03 14.65
N ILE A 28 -3.49 -0.05 13.87
CA ILE A 28 -3.72 -1.39 14.42
C ILE A 28 -2.52 -1.84 15.27
N GLY A 29 -1.30 -1.61 14.79
CA GLY A 29 -0.08 -1.94 15.52
C GLY A 29 0.01 -1.22 16.87
N LEU A 30 -0.33 0.07 16.90
CA LEU A 30 -0.38 0.86 18.12
C LEU A 30 -1.42 0.32 19.11
N VAL A 31 -2.65 0.08 18.65
CA VAL A 31 -3.73 -0.47 19.50
C VAL A 31 -3.29 -1.79 20.13
N ILE A 32 -2.78 -2.72 19.32
CA ILE A 32 -2.32 -4.03 19.80
C ILE A 32 -1.14 -3.90 20.78
N SER A 33 -0.22 -2.94 20.55
CA SER A 33 0.91 -2.69 21.46
C SER A 33 0.47 -2.18 22.84
N ILE A 34 -0.55 -1.33 22.88
CA ILE A 34 -1.10 -0.79 24.13
C ILE A 34 -1.80 -1.92 24.91
N PHE A 35 -2.60 -2.76 24.23
CA PHE A 35 -3.27 -3.89 24.88
C PHE A 35 -2.28 -4.87 25.52
N GLN A 36 -1.20 -5.21 24.82
CA GLN A 36 -0.12 -6.05 25.38
C GLN A 36 0.54 -5.39 26.60
N ALA A 37 0.82 -4.08 26.52
CA ALA A 37 1.44 -3.35 27.62
C ALA A 37 0.55 -3.27 28.88
N VAL A 38 -0.75 -3.00 28.71
CA VAL A 38 -1.70 -2.85 29.83
C VAL A 38 -1.99 -4.19 30.52
N THR A 39 -2.07 -5.30 29.77
CA THR A 39 -2.34 -6.63 30.34
C THR A 39 -1.09 -7.35 30.86
N GLN A 40 0.11 -6.80 30.64
CA GLN A 40 1.39 -7.43 30.99
C GLN A 40 1.60 -8.81 30.32
N VAL A 41 0.85 -9.13 29.25
CA VAL A 41 0.99 -10.38 28.51
C VAL A 41 1.94 -10.14 27.33
N SER A 42 3.15 -10.68 27.42
CA SER A 42 4.18 -10.63 26.36
C SER A 42 4.24 -11.94 25.55
N ASP A 43 3.09 -12.54 25.27
CA ASP A 43 3.00 -13.73 24.44
C ASP A 43 2.92 -13.33 22.96
N ALA A 44 3.98 -13.64 22.20
CA ALA A 44 4.09 -13.28 20.78
C ALA A 44 2.97 -13.90 19.91
N SER A 45 2.38 -15.02 20.35
CA SER A 45 1.27 -15.68 19.66
C SER A 45 0.00 -14.82 19.65
N LEU A 46 -0.25 -14.13 20.78
CA LEU A 46 -1.43 -13.30 20.99
C LEU A 46 -1.38 -12.02 20.15
N THR A 47 -0.17 -11.56 19.81
CA THR A 47 0.06 -10.42 18.93
C THR A 47 -0.09 -10.78 17.46
N PHE A 48 0.31 -12.01 17.10
CA PHE A 48 0.43 -12.44 15.72
C PHE A 48 -0.94 -12.66 15.07
N VAL A 49 -1.85 -13.37 15.77
CA VAL A 49 -3.15 -13.77 15.21
C VAL A 49 -4.07 -12.58 14.90
N PRO A 50 -4.35 -11.64 15.85
CA PRO A 50 -5.22 -10.51 15.56
C PRO A 50 -4.63 -9.62 14.45
N LYS A 51 -3.31 -9.37 14.48
CA LYS A 51 -2.63 -8.55 13.49
C LYS A 51 -2.77 -9.13 12.08
N LEU A 52 -2.64 -10.45 11.93
CA LEU A 52 -2.79 -11.13 10.64
C LEU A 52 -4.21 -10.96 10.08
N ILE A 53 -5.24 -11.14 10.92
CA ILE A 53 -6.64 -11.00 10.51
C ILE A 53 -6.91 -9.57 10.03
N PHE A 54 -6.51 -8.56 10.80
CA PHE A 54 -6.76 -7.16 10.43
C PHE A 54 -6.00 -6.74 9.16
N VAL A 55 -4.73 -7.11 9.03
CA VAL A 55 -3.93 -6.79 7.83
C VAL A 55 -4.50 -7.49 6.60
N SER A 56 -4.88 -8.77 6.72
CA SER A 56 -5.47 -9.53 5.60
C SER A 56 -6.79 -8.91 5.15
N PHE A 57 -7.66 -8.55 6.09
CA PHE A 57 -8.92 -7.87 5.79
C PHE A 57 -8.69 -6.52 5.11
N PHE A 58 -7.69 -5.76 5.57
CA PHE A 58 -7.36 -4.48 4.96
C PHE A 58 -6.84 -4.62 3.52
N ILE A 59 -5.99 -5.62 3.25
CA ILE A 59 -5.51 -5.92 1.89
C ILE A 59 -6.68 -6.25 0.96
N LEU A 60 -7.66 -7.03 1.42
CA LEU A 60 -8.86 -7.36 0.64
C LEU A 60 -9.67 -6.13 0.26
N ILE A 61 -9.75 -5.14 1.14
CA ILE A 61 -10.44 -3.87 0.86
C ILE A 61 -9.62 -2.97 -0.06
N SER A 62 -8.29 -2.98 0.07
CA SER A 62 -7.42 -2.11 -0.74
C SER A 62 -7.18 -2.63 -2.16
N LEU A 63 -7.46 -3.91 -2.42
CA LEU A 63 -7.34 -4.57 -3.72
C LEU A 63 -7.99 -3.82 -4.92
N PRO A 64 -9.29 -3.46 -4.89
CA PRO A 64 -9.93 -2.75 -6.01
C PRO A 64 -9.27 -1.40 -6.32
N TRP A 65 -8.91 -0.65 -5.29
CA TRP A 65 -8.29 0.66 -5.44
C TRP A 65 -6.84 0.59 -5.97
N ILE A 66 -6.07 -0.41 -5.52
CA ILE A 66 -4.75 -0.71 -6.07
C ILE A 66 -4.88 -1.08 -7.56
N GLY A 67 -5.87 -1.91 -7.90
CA GLY A 67 -6.14 -2.31 -9.28
C GLY A 67 -6.42 -1.13 -10.20
N GLU A 68 -7.32 -0.23 -9.80
CA GLU A 68 -7.65 0.99 -10.56
C GLU A 68 -6.42 1.88 -10.79
N SER A 69 -5.63 2.12 -9.73
CA SER A 69 -4.45 2.98 -9.82
C SER A 69 -3.37 2.40 -10.75
N VAL A 70 -3.15 1.08 -10.71
CA VAL A 70 -2.21 0.40 -11.59
C VAL A 70 -2.70 0.41 -13.04
N GLU A 71 -4.00 0.24 -13.28
CA GLU A 71 -4.58 0.33 -14.62
C GLU A 71 -4.39 1.73 -15.22
N VAL A 72 -4.66 2.79 -14.44
CA VAL A 72 -4.46 4.18 -14.86
C VAL A 72 -3.00 4.43 -15.23
N TYR A 73 -2.07 4.03 -14.37
CA TYR A 73 -0.64 4.19 -14.63
C TYR A 73 -0.18 3.40 -15.86
N THR A 74 -0.71 2.20 -16.07
CA THR A 74 -0.40 1.37 -17.24
C THR A 74 -0.86 2.03 -18.54
N LYS A 75 -2.06 2.63 -18.54
CA LYS A 75 -2.57 3.38 -19.70
C LYS A 75 -1.72 4.61 -20.00
N GLU A 76 -1.25 5.31 -18.97
CA GLU A 76 -0.35 6.46 -19.12
C GLU A 76 0.97 6.06 -19.79
N LEU A 77 1.59 4.96 -19.35
CA LEU A 77 2.80 4.42 -19.96
C LEU A 77 2.56 3.94 -21.40
N TRP A 78 1.42 3.30 -21.66
CA TRP A 78 1.07 2.83 -23.00
C TRP A 78 0.92 3.99 -23.98
N ASN A 79 0.23 5.06 -23.59
CA ASN A 79 0.08 6.26 -24.40
C ASN A 79 1.43 6.93 -24.69
N LEU A 80 2.32 6.98 -23.69
CA LEU A 80 3.68 7.48 -23.89
C LEU A 80 4.41 6.65 -24.96
N MET A 81 4.38 5.32 -24.87
CA MET A 81 5.03 4.45 -25.87
C MET A 81 4.47 4.63 -27.28
N LEU A 82 3.14 4.75 -27.44
CA LEU A 82 2.53 4.96 -28.76
C LEU A 82 2.98 6.28 -29.41
N ILE A 83 3.07 7.36 -28.63
CA ILE A 83 3.52 8.67 -29.12
C ILE A 83 4.99 8.62 -29.58
N PHE A 84 5.84 7.84 -28.91
CA PHE A 84 7.23 7.64 -29.32
C PHE A 84 7.37 6.68 -30.52
N GLY A 85 6.41 5.77 -30.73
CA GLY A 85 6.41 4.83 -31.85
C GLY A 85 5.96 5.42 -33.19
N GLU A 86 5.28 6.57 -33.16
CA GLU A 86 4.86 7.31 -34.37
C GLU A 86 5.87 8.38 -34.84
N GLN A 87 7.06 8.47 -34.23
CA GLN A 87 8.15 9.41 -34.59
C GLN A 87 9.32 8.71 -35.30
#